data_AF-A0A093QQ86-F1
#
_entry.id   AF-A0A093QQ86-F1
#
_cell.length_a   1.000
_cell.length_b   1.000
_cell.length_c   1.000
_cell.angle_alpha   90.00
_cell.angle_beta   90.00
_cell.angle_gamma   90.00
#
_symmetry.space_group_name_H-M   'P 1'
#
loop_
_entity.id
_entity.type
_entity.pdbx_description
1 polymer ?
#
loop_
_entity_poly.entity_id
_entity_poly.type
_entity_poly.pdbx_seq_one_letter_code
_entity_poly.pdbx_strand_id
1 'polypeptide(L)'
;MIRSPSLDSFVCCAVCSKIIPPPPSTATFDRIREYKPFRTRYYTHRDILEIGADIQREQHEKKEAEIQERIGKMKAELWSQAEMHKEDAVDKALKEAAVNHSAFVQDLKQKLGKELREEVRKAKAEVQQYMEDERKREVEAAEERMAHRLQRALMECAQEKMQAVAKARKQEREAALKEAAGQHRKHLEQLKEESRLAEELHHKSIEQLNKEKRHEVNIALSITRKENQIETEKLLKEAETLHLDKLEKVMVILKAAEEQVKTLTQKLEKMTDWKDSLETEIQATRQAFQKYIDATFPNLSPGQADFILPFRKAFEQKDALEEAEGSDKE
;
A
#
# COMPACT_ATOMS: atom_id res chain seq x y z
N MET A 1 69.72 102.02 -153.77
CA MET A 1 69.22 102.37 -155.12
C MET A 1 67.81 102.91 -154.99
N ILE A 2 67.62 104.22 -155.21
CA ILE A 2 66.31 104.81 -155.50
C ILE A 2 66.51 105.67 -156.75
N ARG A 3 65.77 105.33 -157.82
CA ARG A 3 65.79 105.95 -159.15
C ARG A 3 64.93 107.23 -159.17
N SER A 4 65.29 108.18 -160.03
CA SER A 4 64.60 109.45 -160.33
C SER A 4 63.23 109.25 -161.03
N PRO A 5 62.43 110.30 -161.29
CA PRO A 5 62.62 111.12 -162.51
C PRO A 5 62.14 112.58 -162.44
N SER A 6 62.93 113.51 -162.98
CA SER A 6 62.54 114.60 -163.90
C SER A 6 63.64 115.67 -163.93
N LEU A 7 64.45 115.58 -164.99
CA LEU A 7 65.39 116.60 -165.43
C LEU A 7 64.62 117.46 -166.42
N ASP A 8 64.39 118.74 -166.12
CA ASP A 8 64.08 119.79 -167.11
C ASP A 8 63.99 121.16 -166.41
N SER A 9 65.13 121.78 -166.09
CA SER A 9 65.28 123.26 -165.98
C SER A 9 66.67 123.63 -165.45
N PHE A 10 67.66 123.76 -166.33
CA PHE A 10 68.91 124.47 -166.02
C PHE A 10 69.03 125.66 -166.97
N VAL A 11 69.10 126.88 -166.43
CA VAL A 11 69.27 128.12 -167.19
C VAL A 11 70.67 128.67 -166.93
N CYS A 12 71.40 128.93 -168.02
CA CYS A 12 72.77 129.44 -168.04
C CYS A 12 72.78 130.98 -167.92
N CYS A 13 73.67 131.55 -167.10
CA CYS A 13 73.91 132.99 -167.04
C CYS A 13 75.18 133.37 -167.82
N ALA A 14 75.04 134.31 -168.76
CA ALA A 14 76.02 134.68 -169.78
C ALA A 14 77.11 135.69 -169.36
N VAL A 15 77.48 135.78 -168.07
CA VAL A 15 78.51 136.75 -167.60
C VAL A 15 79.56 136.12 -166.66
N CYS A 16 79.36 134.89 -166.17
CA CYS A 16 80.35 134.20 -165.33
C CYS A 16 80.08 132.69 -165.27
N SER A 17 80.98 131.88 -165.85
CA SER A 17 80.88 130.41 -165.99
C SER A 17 80.95 129.63 -164.66
N LYS A 18 80.02 129.87 -163.72
CA LYS A 18 79.84 129.09 -162.49
C LYS A 18 78.38 128.67 -162.33
N ILE A 19 78.18 127.38 -162.07
CA ILE A 19 76.89 126.74 -161.78
C ILE A 19 76.49 127.06 -160.34
N ILE A 20 75.37 127.76 -160.14
CA ILE A 20 74.77 127.98 -158.83
C ILE A 20 73.63 126.96 -158.64
N PRO A 21 73.74 126.00 -157.70
CA PRO A 21 72.63 125.09 -157.38
C PRO A 21 71.50 125.83 -156.62
N PRO A 22 70.23 125.43 -156.80
CA PRO A 22 69.11 126.01 -156.08
C PRO A 22 69.15 125.65 -154.58
N PRO A 23 68.54 126.47 -153.71
CA PRO A 23 68.48 126.23 -152.27
C PRO A 23 67.72 124.93 -151.93
N PRO A 24 68.18 124.13 -150.95
CA PRO A 24 67.56 122.87 -150.59
C PRO A 24 66.18 123.05 -149.93
N SER A 25 65.20 122.25 -150.37
CA SER A 25 63.82 122.26 -149.91
C SER A 25 63.65 121.70 -148.48
N THR A 26 62.64 122.21 -147.77
CA THR A 26 62.23 121.86 -146.40
C THR A 26 62.04 120.35 -146.15
N ALA A 27 61.62 119.57 -147.16
CA ALA A 27 61.42 118.12 -147.05
C ALA A 27 62.70 117.31 -146.76
N THR A 28 63.88 117.86 -147.05
CA THR A 28 65.17 117.20 -146.81
C THR A 28 65.63 117.36 -145.36
N PHE A 29 65.18 118.40 -144.64
CA PHE A 29 65.49 118.60 -143.22
C PHE A 29 64.66 117.69 -142.30
N ASP A 30 63.44 117.34 -142.68
CA ASP A 30 62.58 116.49 -141.84
C ASP A 30 63.06 115.03 -141.80
N ARG A 31 63.65 114.50 -142.89
CA ARG A 31 64.21 113.13 -142.93
C ARG A 31 65.43 112.90 -142.02
N ILE A 32 66.20 113.94 -141.68
CA ILE A 32 67.36 113.82 -140.78
C ILE A 32 66.92 113.80 -139.32
N ARG A 33 65.73 114.31 -138.98
CA ARG A 33 65.19 114.27 -137.61
C ARG A 33 64.56 112.93 -137.21
N GLU A 34 64.21 112.05 -138.16
CA GLU A 34 63.58 110.75 -137.87
C GLU A 34 64.56 109.61 -137.56
N TYR A 35 65.86 109.76 -137.81
CA TYR A 35 66.85 108.70 -137.55
C TYR A 35 67.58 108.88 -136.20
N LYS A 36 66.97 108.42 -135.09
CA LYS A 36 67.61 108.36 -133.75
C LYS A 36 67.78 106.91 -133.24
N PRO A 37 69.02 106.36 -133.18
CA PRO A 37 69.32 104.98 -132.75
C PRO A 37 69.19 104.68 -131.23
N PHE A 38 68.78 105.65 -130.40
CA PHE A 38 68.75 105.47 -128.94
C PHE A 38 67.49 104.75 -128.42
N ARG A 39 66.36 104.82 -129.13
CA ARG A 39 65.11 104.17 -128.69
C ARG A 39 65.18 102.65 -128.80
N THR A 40 65.71 102.10 -129.89
CA THR A 40 65.73 100.65 -130.14
C THR A 40 66.62 99.87 -129.17
N ARG A 41 67.75 100.41 -128.71
CA ARG A 41 68.61 99.73 -127.71
C ARG A 41 67.98 99.62 -126.32
N TYR A 42 67.21 100.62 -125.90
CA TYR A 42 66.56 100.64 -124.59
C TYR A 42 65.46 99.58 -124.48
N TYR A 43 64.64 99.44 -125.53
CA TYR A 43 63.58 98.43 -125.56
C TYR A 43 64.14 96.99 -125.59
N THR A 44 65.20 96.72 -126.37
CA THR A 44 65.81 95.38 -126.38
C THR A 44 66.43 94.98 -125.04
N HIS A 45 66.98 95.92 -124.26
CA HIS A 45 67.57 95.60 -122.96
C HIS A 45 66.50 95.35 -121.90
N ARG A 46 65.35 96.05 -122.00
CA ARG A 46 64.17 95.82 -121.18
C ARG A 46 63.56 94.45 -121.46
N ASP A 47 63.42 94.06 -122.73
CA ASP A 47 62.85 92.76 -123.10
C ASP A 47 63.71 91.59 -122.60
N ILE A 48 65.05 91.70 -122.68
CA ILE A 48 65.96 90.69 -122.12
C ILE A 48 65.85 90.58 -120.59
N LEU A 49 65.65 91.72 -119.89
CA LEU A 49 65.48 91.72 -118.44
C LEU A 49 64.11 91.16 -118.02
N GLU A 50 63.03 91.44 -118.77
CA GLU A 50 61.71 90.84 -118.54
C GLU A 50 61.76 89.33 -118.77
N ILE A 51 62.37 88.85 -119.87
CA ILE A 51 62.56 87.41 -120.13
C ILE A 51 63.40 86.75 -119.02
N GLY A 52 64.49 87.40 -118.58
CA GLY A 52 65.33 86.91 -117.48
C GLY A 52 64.56 86.84 -116.15
N ALA A 53 63.73 87.83 -115.85
CA ALA A 53 62.89 87.85 -114.66
C ALA A 53 61.80 86.77 -114.71
N ASP A 54 61.21 86.50 -115.87
CA ASP A 54 60.21 85.45 -116.03
C ASP A 54 60.83 84.05 -115.92
N ILE A 55 62.01 83.80 -116.51
CA ILE A 55 62.76 82.55 -116.33
C ILE A 55 63.14 82.35 -114.85
N GLN A 56 63.60 83.41 -114.18
CA GLN A 56 63.94 83.35 -112.76
C GLN A 56 62.70 83.06 -111.90
N ARG A 57 61.55 83.65 -112.23
CA ARG A 57 60.29 83.41 -111.54
C ARG A 57 59.82 81.97 -111.73
N GLU A 58 59.81 81.45 -112.96
CA GLU A 58 59.47 80.04 -113.22
C GLU A 58 60.42 79.07 -112.49
N GLN A 59 61.72 79.37 -112.44
CA GLN A 59 62.67 78.55 -111.67
C GLN A 59 62.42 78.63 -110.17
N HIS A 60 62.01 79.79 -109.65
CA HIS A 60 61.61 79.94 -108.25
C HIS A 60 60.33 79.14 -107.96
N GLU A 61 59.31 79.26 -108.79
CA GLU A 61 58.05 78.53 -108.65
C GLU A 61 58.25 77.01 -108.73
N LYS A 62 59.10 76.52 -109.65
CA LYS A 62 59.46 75.10 -109.71
C LYS A 62 60.17 74.62 -108.45
N LYS A 63 61.15 75.39 -107.94
CA LYS A 63 61.85 75.06 -106.68
C LYS A 63 60.91 75.11 -105.47
N GLU A 64 59.99 76.09 -105.43
CA GLU A 64 58.99 76.18 -104.37
C GLU A 64 58.00 75.01 -104.41
N ALA A 65 57.56 74.59 -105.60
CA ALA A 65 56.73 73.40 -105.78
C ALA A 65 57.45 72.13 -105.31
N GLU A 66 58.73 71.94 -105.67
CA GLU A 66 59.54 70.81 -105.19
C GLU A 66 59.71 70.84 -103.65
N ILE A 67 59.92 72.02 -103.06
CA ILE A 67 59.99 72.18 -101.59
C ILE A 67 58.65 71.83 -100.95
N GLN A 68 57.53 72.33 -101.50
CA GLN A 68 56.19 72.00 -100.99
C GLN A 68 55.88 70.51 -101.13
N GLU A 69 56.28 69.85 -102.21
CA GLU A 69 56.11 68.41 -102.39
C GLU A 69 56.93 67.63 -101.35
N ARG A 70 58.19 68.01 -101.11
CA ARG A 70 59.04 67.40 -100.06
C ARG A 70 58.46 67.62 -98.67
N ILE A 71 57.95 68.81 -98.38
CA ILE A 71 57.24 69.10 -97.12
C ILE A 71 55.98 68.25 -97.00
N GLY A 72 55.23 68.06 -98.09
CA GLY A 72 54.03 67.20 -98.12
C GLY A 72 54.36 65.75 -97.81
N LYS A 73 55.38 65.18 -98.46
CA LYS A 73 55.89 63.82 -98.21
C LYS A 73 56.34 63.65 -96.76
N MET A 74 57.16 64.59 -96.25
CA MET A 74 57.64 64.56 -94.87
C MET A 74 56.49 64.68 -93.85
N LYS A 75 55.49 65.53 -94.12
CA LYS A 75 54.28 65.62 -93.28
C LYS A 75 53.51 64.30 -93.27
N ALA A 76 53.31 63.66 -94.43
CA ALA A 76 52.61 62.39 -94.52
C ALA A 76 53.35 61.25 -93.78
N GLU A 77 54.67 61.18 -93.91
CA GLU A 77 55.51 60.24 -93.17
C GLU A 77 55.43 60.48 -91.66
N LEU A 78 55.53 61.73 -91.22
CA LEU A 78 55.36 62.09 -89.81
C LEU A 78 53.97 61.75 -89.28
N TRP A 79 52.91 61.97 -90.06
CA TRP A 79 51.55 61.57 -89.70
C TRP A 79 51.42 60.05 -89.58
N SER A 80 51.99 59.29 -90.52
CA SER A 80 51.99 57.83 -90.46
C SER A 80 52.74 57.30 -89.23
N GLN A 81 53.90 57.89 -88.90
CA GLN A 81 54.64 57.52 -87.69
C GLN A 81 53.87 57.88 -86.42
N ALA A 82 53.26 59.05 -86.38
CA ALA A 82 52.42 59.46 -85.25
C ALA A 82 51.22 58.53 -85.06
N GLU A 83 50.59 58.08 -86.15
CA GLU A 83 49.45 57.14 -86.08
C GLU A 83 49.89 55.76 -85.61
N MET A 84 51.00 55.22 -86.14
CA MET A 84 51.57 53.96 -85.64
C MET A 84 51.93 54.05 -84.15
N HIS A 85 52.54 55.16 -83.70
CA HIS A 85 52.85 55.34 -82.28
C HIS A 85 51.62 55.45 -81.39
N LYS A 86 50.52 56.05 -81.88
CA LYS A 86 49.25 56.06 -81.16
C LYS A 86 48.65 54.65 -81.09
N GLU A 87 48.61 53.93 -82.21
CA GLU A 87 48.11 52.55 -82.27
C GLU A 87 48.91 51.66 -81.31
N ASP A 88 50.25 51.71 -81.35
CA ASP A 88 51.12 50.99 -80.43
C ASP A 88 50.87 51.36 -78.96
N ALA A 89 50.63 52.64 -78.66
CA ALA A 89 50.34 53.10 -77.31
C ALA A 89 48.96 52.63 -76.83
N VAL A 90 47.95 52.65 -77.69
CA VAL A 90 46.60 52.13 -77.41
C VAL A 90 46.65 50.63 -77.21
N ASP A 91 47.34 49.88 -78.07
CA ASP A 91 47.50 48.44 -77.95
C ASP A 91 48.22 48.05 -76.67
N LYS A 92 49.28 48.78 -76.29
CA LYS A 92 49.95 48.60 -75.00
C LYS A 92 49.02 48.87 -73.83
N ALA A 93 48.29 49.98 -73.85
CA ALA A 93 47.32 50.33 -72.81
C ALA A 93 46.20 49.29 -72.69
N LEU A 94 45.69 48.76 -73.81
CA LEU A 94 44.67 47.71 -73.81
C LEU A 94 45.22 46.39 -73.26
N LYS A 95 46.44 46.00 -73.63
CA LYS A 95 47.09 44.80 -73.09
C LYS A 95 47.35 44.92 -71.60
N GLU A 96 47.86 46.06 -71.14
CA GLU A 96 48.08 46.34 -69.72
C GLU A 96 46.75 46.36 -68.94
N ALA A 97 45.71 47.00 -69.48
CA ALA A 97 44.38 47.00 -68.88
C ALA A 97 43.79 45.59 -68.78
N ALA A 98 43.95 44.76 -69.82
CA ALA A 98 43.49 43.37 -69.80
C ALA A 98 44.25 42.52 -68.77
N VAL A 99 45.58 42.68 -68.68
CA VAL A 99 46.41 41.99 -67.68
C VAL A 99 45.99 42.42 -66.27
N ASN A 100 45.90 43.72 -66.00
CA ASN A 100 45.48 44.25 -64.71
C ASN A 100 44.06 43.79 -64.34
N HIS A 101 43.12 43.83 -65.27
CA HIS A 101 41.76 43.35 -65.04
C HIS A 101 41.73 41.85 -64.74
N SER A 102 42.45 41.03 -65.51
CA SER A 102 42.51 39.58 -65.28
C SER A 102 43.16 39.23 -63.94
N ALA A 103 44.21 39.94 -63.53
CA ALA A 103 44.85 39.80 -62.23
C ALA A 103 43.88 40.18 -61.10
N PHE A 104 43.17 41.30 -61.24
CA PHE A 104 42.15 41.74 -60.26
C PHE A 104 41.01 40.74 -60.13
N VAL A 105 40.51 40.21 -61.26
CA VAL A 105 39.46 39.17 -61.26
C VAL A 105 39.95 37.89 -60.59
N GLN A 106 41.21 37.49 -60.82
CA GLN A 106 41.79 36.32 -60.13
C GLN A 106 41.93 36.54 -58.62
N ASP A 107 42.41 37.69 -58.18
CA ASP A 107 42.51 38.04 -56.75
C ASP A 107 41.12 38.04 -56.09
N LEU A 108 40.11 38.65 -56.74
CA LEU A 108 38.72 38.61 -56.27
C LEU A 108 38.19 37.17 -56.15
N LYS A 109 38.43 36.32 -57.16
CA LYS A 109 38.04 34.91 -57.10
C LYS A 109 38.70 34.18 -55.93
N GLN A 110 39.98 34.47 -55.65
CA GLN A 110 40.68 33.87 -54.51
C GLN A 110 40.13 34.35 -53.17
N LYS A 111 39.84 35.65 -53.02
CA LYS A 111 39.25 36.23 -51.81
C LYS A 111 37.86 35.66 -51.55
N LEU A 112 36.96 35.71 -52.54
CA LEU A 112 35.63 35.12 -52.44
C LEU A 112 35.69 33.61 -52.17
N GLY A 113 36.64 32.91 -52.79
CA GLY A 113 36.85 31.48 -52.52
C GLY A 113 37.33 31.18 -51.09
N LYS A 114 38.09 32.09 -50.45
CA LYS A 114 38.48 31.96 -49.04
C LYS A 114 37.30 32.26 -48.11
N GLU A 115 36.60 33.37 -48.32
CA GLU A 115 35.41 33.75 -47.55
C GLU A 115 34.33 32.65 -47.61
N LEU A 116 34.04 32.14 -48.81
CA LEU A 116 33.07 31.06 -48.97
C LEU A 116 33.49 29.79 -48.22
N ARG A 117 34.78 29.44 -48.20
CA ARG A 117 35.27 28.29 -47.42
C ARG A 117 35.12 28.51 -45.91
N GLU A 118 35.38 29.72 -45.43
CA GLU A 118 35.21 30.07 -44.02
C GLU A 118 33.75 30.05 -43.60
N GLU A 119 32.85 30.65 -44.39
CA GLU A 119 31.41 30.63 -44.12
C GLU A 119 30.83 29.21 -44.19
N VAL A 120 31.26 28.40 -45.16
CA VAL A 120 30.88 26.98 -45.20
C VAL A 120 31.39 26.23 -43.98
N ARG A 121 32.60 26.55 -43.48
CA ARG A 121 33.13 25.93 -42.25
C ARG A 121 32.33 26.37 -41.02
N LYS A 122 31.97 27.65 -40.89
CA LYS A 122 31.13 28.15 -39.80
C LYS A 122 29.74 27.50 -39.82
N ALA A 123 29.07 27.51 -40.97
CA ALA A 123 27.77 26.88 -41.14
C ALA A 123 27.82 25.37 -40.83
N LYS A 124 28.87 24.66 -41.24
CA LYS A 124 29.05 23.24 -40.86
C LYS A 124 29.22 23.05 -39.35
N ALA A 125 29.96 23.93 -38.68
CA ALA A 125 30.14 23.86 -37.24
C ALA A 125 28.84 24.15 -36.49
N GLU A 126 28.07 25.16 -36.91
CA GLU A 126 26.76 25.49 -36.35
C GLU A 126 25.76 24.34 -36.52
N VAL A 127 25.72 23.74 -37.72
CA VAL A 127 24.86 22.57 -37.97
C VAL A 127 25.29 21.38 -37.10
N GLN A 128 26.59 21.14 -36.94
CA GLN A 128 27.08 20.07 -36.05
C GLN A 128 26.68 20.30 -34.60
N GLN A 129 26.86 21.52 -34.08
CA GLN A 129 26.47 21.88 -32.73
C GLN A 129 24.96 21.73 -32.52
N TYR A 130 24.15 22.23 -33.46
CA TYR A 130 22.70 22.06 -33.42
C TYR A 130 22.29 20.58 -33.37
N MET A 131 22.90 19.74 -34.21
CA MET A 131 22.63 18.30 -34.22
C MET A 131 23.07 17.60 -32.92
N GLU A 132 24.16 18.04 -32.29
CA GLU A 132 24.59 17.53 -30.99
C GLU A 132 23.62 17.93 -29.88
N ASP A 133 23.13 19.18 -29.89
CA ASP A 133 22.20 19.66 -28.88
C ASP A 133 20.81 19.02 -29.01
N GLU A 134 20.31 18.80 -30.24
CA GLU A 134 19.09 18.03 -30.46
C GLU A 134 19.25 16.58 -29.98
N ARG A 135 20.40 15.94 -30.23
CA ARG A 135 20.68 14.60 -29.70
C ARG A 135 20.69 14.57 -28.17
N LYS A 136 21.29 15.57 -27.51
CA LYS A 136 21.27 15.66 -26.04
C LYS A 136 19.84 15.80 -25.52
N ARG A 137 19.04 16.69 -26.11
CA ARG A 137 17.62 16.87 -25.74
C ARG A 137 16.82 15.57 -25.90
N GLU A 138 17.03 14.84 -26.99
CA GLU A 138 16.35 13.55 -27.21
C GLU A 138 16.75 12.49 -26.18
N VAL A 139 18.05 12.41 -25.85
CA VAL A 139 18.59 11.51 -24.83
C VAL A 139 18.05 11.86 -23.45
N GLU A 140 18.13 13.12 -23.03
CA GLU A 140 17.60 13.61 -21.75
C GLU A 140 16.10 13.31 -21.62
N ALA A 141 15.31 13.62 -22.66
CA ALA A 141 13.89 13.32 -22.67
C ALA A 141 13.61 11.80 -22.63
N ALA A 142 14.47 10.97 -23.21
CA ALA A 142 14.35 9.51 -23.13
C ALA A 142 14.69 8.99 -21.73
N GLU A 143 15.72 9.53 -21.10
CA GLU A 143 16.14 9.23 -19.73
C GLU A 143 15.05 9.62 -18.73
N GLU A 144 14.45 10.81 -18.85
CA GLU A 144 13.33 11.25 -18.01
C GLU A 144 12.13 10.33 -18.14
N ARG A 145 11.76 9.95 -19.38
CA ARG A 145 10.68 8.98 -19.62
C ARG A 145 11.00 7.63 -18.99
N MET A 146 12.25 7.17 -19.07
CA MET A 146 12.68 5.91 -18.48
C MET A 146 12.67 5.98 -16.94
N ALA A 147 13.20 7.06 -16.35
CA ALA A 147 13.22 7.29 -14.92
C ALA A 147 11.80 7.32 -14.33
N HIS A 148 10.87 8.00 -15.00
CA HIS A 148 9.46 8.02 -14.59
C HIS A 148 8.81 6.63 -14.65
N ARG A 149 9.10 5.83 -15.69
CA ARG A 149 8.61 4.45 -15.78
C ARG A 149 9.19 3.57 -14.67
N LEU A 150 10.48 3.69 -14.41
CA LEU A 150 11.16 2.96 -13.33
C LEU A 150 10.57 3.34 -11.97
N GLN A 151 10.34 4.62 -11.71
CA GLN A 151 9.73 5.08 -10.46
C GLN A 151 8.31 4.53 -10.28
N ARG A 152 7.48 4.53 -11.33
CA ARG A 152 6.15 3.91 -11.30
C ARG A 152 6.22 2.41 -11.01
N ALA A 153 7.09 1.68 -11.71
CA ALA A 153 7.25 0.24 -11.50
C ALA A 153 7.75 -0.08 -10.06
N LEU A 154 8.64 0.75 -9.51
CA LEU A 154 9.08 0.62 -8.11
C LEU A 154 7.94 0.86 -7.11
N MET A 155 7.08 1.86 -7.36
CA MET A 155 5.90 2.12 -6.52
C MET A 155 4.90 0.97 -6.59
N GLU A 156 4.61 0.45 -7.78
CA GLU A 156 3.73 -0.71 -7.99
C GLU A 156 4.28 -1.95 -7.28
N CYS A 157 5.57 -2.26 -7.45
CA CYS A 157 6.23 -3.37 -6.75
C CYS A 157 6.20 -3.20 -5.23
N ALA A 158 6.42 -1.98 -4.71
CA ALA A 158 6.30 -1.70 -3.29
C ALA A 158 4.87 -1.92 -2.77
N GLN A 159 3.86 -1.52 -3.54
CA GLN A 159 2.45 -1.73 -3.21
C GLN A 159 2.09 -3.23 -3.23
N GLU A 160 2.52 -3.97 -4.25
CA GLU A 160 2.34 -5.42 -4.35
C GLU A 160 3.00 -6.15 -3.18
N LYS A 161 4.24 -5.77 -2.82
CA LYS A 161 4.95 -6.30 -1.65
C LYS A 161 4.16 -6.04 -0.36
N MET A 162 3.65 -4.83 -0.15
CA MET A 162 2.83 -4.51 1.02
C MET A 162 1.55 -5.36 1.07
N GLN A 163 0.86 -5.53 -0.07
CA GLN A 163 -0.33 -6.36 -0.16
C GLN A 163 -0.02 -7.84 0.10
N ALA A 164 1.07 -8.36 -0.44
CA ALA A 164 1.52 -9.73 -0.22
C ALA A 164 1.84 -9.99 1.26
N VAL A 165 2.58 -9.08 1.90
CA VAL A 165 2.90 -9.16 3.33
C VAL A 165 1.62 -9.05 4.18
N ALA A 166 0.69 -8.15 3.83
CA ALA A 166 -0.58 -8.02 4.55
C ALA A 166 -1.43 -9.30 4.45
N LYS A 167 -1.51 -9.91 3.26
CA LYS A 167 -2.19 -11.20 3.05
C LYS A 167 -1.52 -12.32 3.85
N ALA A 168 -0.20 -12.43 3.82
CA ALA A 168 0.54 -13.43 4.59
C ALA A 168 0.33 -13.27 6.10
N ARG A 169 0.41 -12.03 6.63
CA ARG A 169 0.13 -11.74 8.05
C ARG A 169 -1.31 -12.07 8.44
N LYS A 170 -2.28 -11.83 7.56
CA LYS A 170 -3.68 -12.19 7.81
C LYS A 170 -3.84 -13.71 7.92
N GLN A 171 -3.24 -14.46 7.00
CA GLN A 171 -3.24 -15.93 7.04
C GLN A 171 -2.55 -16.48 8.28
N GLU A 172 -1.41 -15.91 8.66
CA GLU A 172 -0.67 -16.27 9.88
C GLU A 172 -1.53 -16.03 11.14
N ARG A 173 -2.20 -14.88 11.24
CA ARG A 173 -3.12 -14.59 12.34
C ARG A 173 -4.30 -15.56 12.38
N GLU A 174 -4.91 -15.87 11.24
CA GLU A 174 -6.00 -16.84 11.17
C GLU A 174 -5.54 -18.24 11.56
N ALA A 175 -4.34 -18.66 11.15
CA ALA A 175 -3.74 -19.93 11.55
C ALA A 175 -3.46 -19.97 13.06
N ALA A 176 -2.82 -18.92 13.61
CA ALA A 176 -2.55 -18.80 15.04
C ALA A 176 -3.84 -18.81 15.88
N LEU A 177 -4.90 -18.13 15.42
CA LEU A 177 -6.20 -18.16 16.09
C LEU A 177 -6.84 -19.55 16.06
N LYS A 178 -6.78 -20.26 14.92
CA LYS A 178 -7.27 -21.64 14.81
C LYS A 178 -6.50 -22.59 15.73
N GLU A 179 -5.18 -22.45 15.78
CA GLU A 179 -4.34 -23.28 16.64
C GLU A 179 -4.56 -22.99 18.12
N ALA A 180 -4.64 -21.71 18.51
CA ALA A 180 -4.99 -21.31 19.87
C ALA A 180 -6.38 -21.81 20.29
N ALA A 181 -7.38 -21.72 19.41
CA ALA A 181 -8.71 -22.29 19.66
C ALA A 181 -8.67 -23.82 19.79
N GLY A 182 -7.86 -24.49 18.97
CA GLY A 182 -7.63 -25.93 19.05
C GLY A 182 -6.97 -26.36 20.36
N GLN A 183 -5.95 -25.63 20.80
CA GLN A 183 -5.29 -25.84 22.10
C GLN A 183 -6.25 -25.58 23.26
N HIS A 184 -7.00 -24.47 23.21
CA HIS A 184 -7.99 -24.16 24.24
C HIS A 184 -9.05 -25.26 24.35
N ARG A 185 -9.55 -25.77 23.23
CA ARG A 185 -10.48 -26.91 23.21
C ARG A 185 -9.88 -28.16 23.83
N LYS A 186 -8.63 -28.51 23.49
CA LYS A 186 -7.93 -29.66 24.08
C LYS A 186 -7.78 -29.52 25.60
N HIS A 187 -7.38 -28.34 26.07
CA HIS A 187 -7.28 -28.07 27.51
C HIS A 187 -8.63 -28.16 28.22
N LEU A 188 -9.70 -27.68 27.58
CA LEU A 188 -11.04 -27.74 28.15
C LEU A 188 -11.57 -29.18 28.19
N GLU A 189 -11.24 -30.01 27.20
CA GLU A 189 -11.52 -31.45 27.21
C GLU A 189 -10.71 -32.19 28.29
N GLN A 190 -9.42 -31.88 28.45
CA GLN A 190 -8.58 -32.42 29.54
C GLN A 190 -9.13 -32.05 30.91
N LEU A 191 -9.49 -30.79 31.12
CA LEU A 191 -10.03 -30.31 32.40
C LEU A 191 -11.38 -30.96 32.74
N LYS A 192 -12.22 -31.22 31.73
CA LYS A 192 -13.46 -32.00 31.90
C LYS A 192 -13.19 -33.44 32.31
N GLU A 193 -12.21 -34.10 31.68
CA GLU A 193 -11.85 -35.47 32.01
C GLU A 193 -11.25 -35.57 33.42
N GLU A 194 -10.35 -34.65 33.77
CA GLU A 194 -9.78 -34.52 35.12
C GLU A 194 -10.87 -34.26 36.17
N SER A 195 -11.84 -33.38 35.88
CA SER A 195 -13.00 -33.14 36.75
C SER A 195 -13.84 -34.41 36.93
N ARG A 196 -14.13 -35.13 35.84
CA ARG A 196 -14.89 -36.39 35.90
C ARG A 196 -14.18 -37.43 36.76
N LEU A 197 -12.88 -37.60 36.56
CA LEU A 197 -12.07 -38.53 37.36
C LEU A 197 -12.02 -38.13 38.84
N ALA A 198 -11.86 -36.84 39.14
CA ALA A 198 -11.90 -36.33 40.51
C ALA A 198 -13.28 -36.57 41.16
N GLU A 199 -14.37 -36.30 40.44
CA GLU A 199 -15.74 -36.58 40.90
C GLU A 199 -15.95 -38.08 41.16
N GLU A 200 -15.50 -38.96 40.27
CA GLU A 200 -15.56 -40.41 40.47
C GLU A 200 -14.78 -40.87 41.71
N LEU A 201 -13.59 -40.30 41.95
CA LEU A 201 -12.79 -40.58 43.14
C LEU A 201 -13.48 -40.07 44.41
N HIS A 202 -14.01 -38.85 44.39
CA HIS A 202 -14.79 -38.31 45.51
C HIS A 202 -16.03 -39.13 45.80
N HIS A 203 -16.75 -39.59 44.76
CA HIS A 203 -17.92 -40.44 44.93
C HIS A 203 -17.57 -41.77 45.60
N LYS A 204 -16.51 -42.44 45.11
CA LYS A 204 -16.01 -43.69 45.72
C LYS A 204 -15.58 -43.49 47.18
N SER A 205 -14.90 -42.37 47.47
CA SER A 205 -14.50 -42.02 48.84
C SER A 205 -15.71 -41.79 49.76
N ILE A 206 -16.73 -41.06 49.29
CA ILE A 206 -17.97 -40.84 50.03
C ILE A 206 -18.74 -42.14 50.25
N GLU A 207 -18.83 -43.01 49.24
CA GLU A 207 -19.46 -44.33 49.37
C GLU A 207 -18.76 -45.20 50.41
N GLN A 208 -17.42 -45.21 50.41
CA GLN A 208 -16.64 -45.94 51.40
C GLN A 208 -16.88 -45.38 52.81
N LEU A 209 -16.81 -44.06 52.98
CA LEU A 209 -17.09 -43.40 54.26
C LEU A 209 -18.52 -43.71 54.74
N ASN A 210 -19.49 -43.72 53.84
CA ASN A 210 -20.87 -44.08 54.17
C ASN A 210 -21.00 -45.53 54.63
N LYS A 211 -20.27 -46.47 54.03
CA LYS A 211 -20.23 -47.88 54.48
C LYS A 211 -19.61 -47.99 55.87
N GLU A 212 -18.49 -47.31 56.10
CA GLU A 212 -17.81 -47.27 57.40
C GLU A 212 -18.72 -46.68 58.48
N LYS A 213 -19.38 -45.53 58.21
CA LYS A 213 -20.32 -44.92 59.16
C LYS A 213 -21.55 -45.76 59.43
N ARG A 214 -22.11 -46.43 58.41
CA ARG A 214 -23.20 -47.41 58.63
C ARG A 214 -22.75 -48.56 59.52
N HIS A 215 -21.52 -49.04 59.35
CA HIS A 215 -20.98 -50.10 60.18
C HIS A 215 -20.78 -49.63 61.63
N GLU A 216 -20.20 -48.45 61.84
CA GLU A 216 -20.06 -47.82 63.17
C GLU A 216 -21.41 -47.66 63.86
N VAL A 217 -22.42 -47.13 63.15
CA VAL A 217 -23.79 -46.98 63.69
C VAL A 217 -24.40 -48.34 64.04
N ASN A 218 -24.23 -49.36 63.20
CA ASN A 218 -24.74 -50.70 63.49
C ASN A 218 -24.06 -51.33 64.72
N ILE A 219 -22.76 -51.11 64.91
CA ILE A 219 -22.05 -51.53 66.11
C ILE A 219 -22.63 -50.80 67.33
N ALA A 220 -22.74 -49.48 67.28
CA ALA A 220 -23.30 -48.68 68.38
C ALA A 220 -24.72 -49.13 68.74
N LEU A 221 -25.60 -49.31 67.75
CA LEU A 221 -26.95 -49.84 67.95
C LEU A 221 -26.94 -51.24 68.56
N SER A 222 -26.03 -52.12 68.15
CA SER A 222 -25.90 -53.45 68.75
C SER A 222 -25.45 -53.39 70.21
N ILE A 223 -24.56 -52.46 70.55
CA ILE A 223 -24.11 -52.24 71.94
C ILE A 223 -25.28 -51.75 72.77
N THR A 224 -25.96 -50.68 72.34
CA THR A 224 -27.12 -50.13 73.05
C THR A 224 -28.25 -51.15 73.21
N ARG A 225 -28.52 -51.99 72.20
CA ARG A 225 -29.51 -53.08 72.31
C ARG A 225 -29.11 -54.10 73.39
N LYS A 226 -27.84 -54.50 73.45
CA LYS A 226 -27.35 -55.43 74.46
C LYS A 226 -27.38 -54.80 75.86
N GLU A 227 -26.99 -53.54 75.99
CA GLU A 227 -27.07 -52.80 77.25
C GLU A 227 -28.51 -52.70 77.75
N ASN A 228 -29.46 -52.33 76.89
CA ASN A 228 -30.88 -52.30 77.22
C ASN A 228 -31.40 -53.69 77.61
N GLN A 229 -31.01 -54.76 76.89
CA GLN A 229 -31.38 -56.13 77.28
C GLN A 229 -30.86 -56.48 78.67
N ILE A 230 -29.58 -56.21 78.95
CA ILE A 230 -28.98 -56.45 80.26
C ILE A 230 -29.70 -55.63 81.35
N GLU A 231 -30.04 -54.37 81.08
CA GLU A 231 -30.77 -53.51 82.01
C GLU A 231 -32.19 -54.03 82.27
N THR A 232 -32.91 -54.45 81.23
CA THR A 232 -34.23 -55.07 81.39
C THR A 232 -34.17 -56.40 82.14
N GLU A 233 -33.14 -57.24 81.92
CA GLU A 233 -32.92 -58.47 82.66
C GLU A 233 -32.59 -58.20 84.14
N LYS A 234 -31.81 -57.15 84.42
CA LYS A 234 -31.54 -56.72 85.81
C LYS A 234 -32.82 -56.26 86.49
N LEU A 235 -33.61 -55.39 85.85
CA LEU A 235 -34.90 -54.94 86.37
C LEU A 235 -35.88 -56.10 86.59
N LEU A 236 -35.89 -57.08 85.68
CA LEU A 236 -36.73 -58.27 85.80
C LEU A 236 -36.29 -59.15 86.98
N LYS A 237 -34.99 -59.39 87.16
CA LYS A 237 -34.46 -60.12 88.33
C LYS A 237 -34.75 -59.39 89.64
N GLU A 238 -34.62 -58.06 89.67
CA GLU A 238 -34.97 -57.24 90.84
C GLU A 238 -36.48 -57.30 91.14
N ALA A 239 -37.33 -57.29 90.12
CA ALA A 239 -38.77 -57.48 90.30
C ALA A 239 -39.09 -58.90 90.82
N GLU A 240 -38.45 -59.93 90.27
CA GLU A 240 -38.60 -61.32 90.71
C GLU A 240 -38.20 -61.50 92.18
N THR A 241 -37.07 -60.95 92.62
CA THR A 241 -36.66 -61.04 94.04
C THR A 241 -37.65 -60.32 94.95
N LEU A 242 -38.13 -59.13 94.56
CA LEU A 242 -39.19 -58.42 95.30
C LEU A 242 -40.50 -59.23 95.34
N HIS A 243 -40.85 -59.93 94.28
CA HIS A 243 -42.03 -60.80 94.24
C HIS A 243 -41.85 -62.05 95.13
N LEU A 244 -40.67 -62.68 95.11
CA LEU A 244 -40.35 -63.80 95.99
C LEU A 244 -40.40 -63.39 97.47
N ASP A 245 -39.82 -62.24 97.83
CA ASP A 245 -39.90 -61.69 99.20
C ASP A 245 -41.36 -61.43 99.63
N LYS A 246 -42.20 -60.94 98.72
CA LYS A 246 -43.64 -60.76 98.98
C LYS A 246 -44.34 -62.10 99.17
N LEU A 247 -44.06 -63.09 98.32
CA LEU A 247 -44.62 -64.44 98.45
C LEU A 247 -44.20 -65.09 99.76
N GLU A 248 -42.95 -64.95 100.18
CA GLU A 248 -42.47 -65.48 101.47
C GLU A 248 -43.21 -64.85 102.65
N LYS A 249 -43.41 -63.52 102.63
CA LYS A 249 -44.24 -62.84 103.65
C LYS A 249 -45.67 -63.38 103.68
N VAL A 250 -46.29 -63.59 102.52
CA VAL A 250 -47.64 -64.16 102.44
C VAL A 250 -47.66 -65.60 102.94
N MET A 251 -46.66 -66.42 102.60
CA MET A 251 -46.53 -67.79 103.11
C MET A 251 -46.41 -67.83 104.64
N VAL A 252 -45.68 -66.90 105.25
CA VAL A 252 -45.59 -66.77 106.72
C VAL A 252 -46.95 -66.45 107.33
N ILE A 253 -47.70 -65.51 106.73
CA ILE A 253 -49.06 -65.16 107.17
C ILE A 253 -50.00 -66.35 107.02
N LEU A 254 -49.92 -67.07 105.90
CA LEU A 254 -50.74 -68.25 105.63
C LEU A 254 -50.47 -69.35 106.66
N LYS A 255 -49.20 -69.68 106.94
CA LYS A 255 -48.83 -70.65 107.97
C LYS A 255 -49.36 -70.27 109.36
N ALA A 256 -49.29 -68.98 109.72
CA ALA A 256 -49.85 -68.50 110.98
C ALA A 256 -51.38 -68.65 111.02
N ALA A 257 -52.07 -68.37 109.92
CA ALA A 257 -53.51 -68.58 109.81
C ALA A 257 -53.88 -70.07 109.85
N GLU A 258 -53.12 -70.95 109.19
CA GLU A 258 -53.29 -72.40 109.26
C GLU A 258 -53.10 -72.94 110.67
N GLU A 259 -52.11 -72.45 111.42
CA GLU A 259 -51.94 -72.80 112.83
C GLU A 259 -53.13 -72.31 113.68
N GLN A 260 -53.61 -71.09 113.44
CA GLN A 260 -54.83 -70.61 114.11
C GLN A 260 -56.03 -71.51 113.80
N VAL A 261 -56.24 -71.90 112.55
CA VAL A 261 -57.30 -72.84 112.16
C VAL A 261 -57.12 -74.17 112.90
N LYS A 262 -55.91 -74.76 112.92
CA LYS A 262 -55.65 -76.00 113.67
C LYS A 262 -56.00 -75.87 115.16
N THR A 263 -55.64 -74.76 115.80
CA THR A 263 -55.98 -74.54 117.23
C THR A 263 -57.49 -74.39 117.45
N LEU A 264 -58.21 -73.76 116.53
CA LEU A 264 -59.66 -73.64 116.58
C LEU A 264 -60.34 -75.00 116.37
N THR A 265 -59.85 -75.80 115.42
CA THR A 265 -60.33 -77.17 115.18
C THR A 265 -60.16 -78.03 116.43
N GLN A 266 -58.99 -77.99 117.08
CA GLN A 266 -58.76 -78.71 118.34
C GLN A 266 -59.66 -78.23 119.49
N LYS A 267 -60.00 -76.93 119.55
CA LYS A 267 -60.96 -76.42 120.53
C LYS A 267 -62.38 -76.90 120.24
N LEU A 268 -62.79 -76.93 118.98
CA LEU A 268 -64.09 -77.44 118.55
C LEU A 268 -64.23 -78.93 118.85
N GLU A 269 -63.18 -79.72 118.61
CA GLU A 269 -63.14 -81.15 118.93
C GLU A 269 -63.39 -81.38 120.43
N LYS A 270 -62.65 -80.68 121.31
CA LYS A 270 -62.86 -80.73 122.77
C LYS A 270 -64.26 -80.30 123.20
N MET A 271 -64.83 -79.26 122.57
CA MET A 271 -66.20 -78.79 122.85
C MET A 271 -67.25 -79.81 122.38
N THR A 272 -66.95 -80.54 121.31
CA THR A 272 -67.82 -81.60 120.78
C THR A 272 -67.80 -82.82 121.70
N ASP A 273 -66.61 -83.25 122.14
CA ASP A 273 -66.47 -84.32 123.13
C ASP A 273 -67.20 -83.99 124.44
N TRP A 274 -67.10 -82.74 124.90
CA TRP A 274 -67.82 -82.26 126.08
C TRP A 274 -69.33 -82.31 125.88
N LYS A 275 -69.82 -81.88 124.71
CA LYS A 275 -71.22 -81.95 124.35
C LYS A 275 -71.73 -83.40 124.34
N ASP A 276 -70.98 -84.32 123.76
CA ASP A 276 -71.36 -85.74 123.67
C ASP A 276 -71.31 -86.42 125.04
N SER A 277 -70.34 -86.08 125.89
CA SER A 277 -70.30 -86.53 127.29
C SER A 277 -71.50 -86.03 128.09
N LEU A 278 -71.91 -84.77 127.92
CA LEU A 278 -73.11 -84.23 128.57
C LEU A 278 -74.39 -84.90 128.06
N GLU A 279 -74.47 -85.20 126.76
CA GLU A 279 -75.64 -85.88 126.18
C GLU A 279 -75.75 -87.32 126.71
N THR A 280 -74.63 -88.03 126.89
CA THR A 280 -74.65 -89.38 127.49
C THR A 280 -75.08 -89.36 128.96
N GLU A 281 -74.66 -88.36 129.75
CA GLU A 281 -75.13 -88.17 131.14
C GLU A 281 -76.63 -87.85 131.22
N ILE A 282 -77.14 -86.99 130.33
CA ILE A 282 -78.58 -86.68 130.24
C ILE A 282 -79.38 -87.92 129.87
N GLN A 283 -78.88 -88.74 128.94
CA GLN A 283 -79.51 -90.01 128.57
C GLN A 283 -79.52 -91.00 129.74
N ALA A 284 -78.44 -91.08 130.52
CA ALA A 284 -78.35 -91.94 131.70
C ALA A 284 -79.31 -91.49 132.81
N THR A 285 -79.42 -90.18 133.07
CA THR A 285 -80.39 -89.63 134.03
C THR A 285 -81.83 -89.84 133.56
N ARG A 286 -82.12 -89.66 132.26
CA ARG A 286 -83.43 -90.00 131.67
C ARG A 286 -83.81 -91.46 131.92
N GLN A 287 -82.90 -92.39 131.70
CA GLN A 287 -83.14 -93.82 131.99
C GLN A 287 -83.36 -94.08 133.50
N ALA A 288 -82.63 -93.39 134.37
CA ALA A 288 -82.80 -93.51 135.82
C ALA A 288 -84.17 -92.99 136.29
N PHE A 289 -84.62 -91.84 135.77
CA PHE A 289 -85.97 -91.31 136.04
C PHE A 289 -87.06 -92.24 135.52
N GLN A 290 -86.90 -92.80 134.31
CA GLN A 290 -87.86 -93.76 133.79
C GLN A 290 -87.96 -95.01 134.68
N LYS A 291 -86.82 -95.57 135.12
CA LYS A 291 -86.79 -96.69 136.06
C LYS A 291 -87.45 -96.37 137.40
N TYR A 292 -87.25 -95.15 137.93
CA TYR A 292 -87.90 -94.72 139.17
C TYR A 292 -89.41 -94.58 139.01
N ILE A 293 -89.87 -93.96 137.92
CA ILE A 293 -91.31 -93.79 137.63
C ILE A 293 -91.97 -95.18 137.49
N ASP A 294 -91.36 -96.07 136.73
CA ASP A 294 -91.88 -97.43 136.49
C ASP A 294 -91.97 -98.24 137.79
N ALA A 295 -91.00 -98.07 138.71
CA ALA A 295 -91.00 -98.76 140.00
C ALA A 295 -92.04 -98.20 141.00
N THR A 296 -92.31 -96.90 140.95
CA THR A 296 -93.15 -96.22 141.96
C THR A 296 -94.62 -96.18 141.56
N PHE A 297 -94.92 -96.16 140.26
CA PHE A 297 -96.28 -96.06 139.73
C PHE A 297 -96.50 -97.05 138.58
N PRO A 298 -96.79 -98.34 138.89
CA PRO A 298 -96.93 -99.41 137.89
C PRO A 298 -98.08 -99.23 136.90
N ASN A 299 -99.01 -98.30 137.18
CA ASN A 299 -100.21 -98.07 136.38
C ASN A 299 -100.05 -96.92 135.36
N LEU A 300 -98.87 -96.30 135.25
CA LEU A 300 -98.57 -95.27 134.25
C LEU A 300 -97.95 -95.87 132.99
N SER A 301 -98.30 -95.33 131.82
CA SER A 301 -97.77 -95.77 130.52
C SER A 301 -96.26 -95.45 130.40
N PRO A 302 -95.44 -96.33 129.79
CA PRO A 302 -94.01 -96.07 129.57
C PRO A 302 -93.75 -94.76 128.80
N GLY A 303 -92.66 -94.05 129.13
CA GLY A 303 -92.23 -92.83 128.42
C GLY A 303 -92.54 -91.49 129.14
N GLN A 304 -92.97 -91.54 130.40
CA GLN A 304 -93.22 -90.32 131.20
C GLN A 304 -91.93 -89.52 131.50
N ALA A 305 -90.74 -90.15 131.53
CA ALA A 305 -89.47 -89.45 131.73
C ALA A 305 -89.11 -88.51 130.57
N ASP A 306 -89.66 -88.74 129.37
CA ASP A 306 -89.38 -87.93 128.17
C ASP A 306 -90.04 -86.55 128.22
N PHE A 307 -91.09 -86.38 129.04
CA PHE A 307 -91.73 -85.07 129.28
C PHE A 307 -90.90 -84.19 130.22
N ILE A 308 -90.23 -84.79 131.21
CA ILE A 308 -89.40 -84.07 132.21
C ILE A 308 -88.04 -83.69 131.60
N LEU A 309 -87.47 -84.55 130.75
CA LEU A 309 -86.22 -84.31 130.04
C LEU A 309 -86.43 -84.47 128.52
N PRO A 310 -86.83 -83.41 127.79
CA PRO A 310 -87.01 -83.45 126.33
C PRO A 310 -85.72 -83.75 125.57
N PHE A 311 -85.81 -84.40 124.42
CA PHE A 311 -84.68 -84.59 123.50
C PHE A 311 -84.20 -83.23 122.97
N ARG A 312 -82.89 -82.98 122.99
CA ARG A 312 -82.32 -81.87 122.24
C ARG A 312 -82.37 -82.20 120.74
N LYS A 313 -82.73 -81.21 119.92
CA LYS A 313 -82.66 -81.34 118.45
C LYS A 313 -81.21 -81.58 118.06
N ALA A 314 -80.94 -82.67 117.34
CA ALA A 314 -79.63 -82.90 116.73
C ALA A 314 -79.30 -81.72 115.81
N PHE A 315 -78.08 -81.20 115.93
CA PHE A 315 -77.58 -80.11 115.11
C PHE A 315 -77.00 -80.73 113.83
N GLU A 316 -77.71 -80.60 112.71
CA GLU A 316 -77.18 -80.97 111.39
C GLU A 316 -76.19 -79.88 110.95
N GLN A 317 -74.89 -80.18 110.95
CA GLN A 317 -73.88 -79.36 110.28
C GLN A 317 -74.07 -79.49 108.76
N LYS A 318 -74.38 -78.38 108.09
CA LYS A 318 -74.22 -78.27 106.63
C LYS A 318 -72.75 -78.01 106.35
N ASP A 319 -72.04 -79.03 105.92
CA ASP A 319 -70.68 -78.90 105.40
C ASP A 319 -70.65 -78.10 104.08
N ALA A 320 -69.53 -77.41 103.92
CA ALA A 320 -69.20 -76.42 102.91
C ALA A 320 -68.79 -77.01 101.54
N LEU A 321 -68.95 -76.22 100.47
CA LEU A 321 -67.92 -75.87 99.45
C LEU A 321 -68.58 -75.15 98.27
N GLU A 322 -67.98 -74.06 97.79
CA GLU A 322 -67.72 -73.88 96.35
C GLU A 322 -66.72 -72.73 96.17
N GLU A 323 -65.51 -73.11 95.79
CA GLU A 323 -64.47 -72.24 95.23
C GLU A 323 -64.98 -71.69 93.90
N ALA A 324 -64.98 -70.36 93.73
CA ALA A 324 -65.18 -69.73 92.43
C ALA A 324 -63.82 -69.27 91.91
N GLU A 325 -63.42 -69.93 90.82
CA GLU A 325 -62.26 -69.66 89.99
C GLU A 325 -62.21 -68.20 89.49
N GLY A 326 -60.98 -67.71 89.34
CA GLY A 326 -60.67 -66.37 88.87
C GLY A 326 -60.82 -66.17 87.37
N SER A 327 -60.86 -64.90 86.98
CA SER A 327 -60.61 -64.42 85.62
C SER A 327 -60.68 -62.89 85.63
N ASP A 328 -59.60 -62.21 86.02
CA ASP A 328 -59.37 -60.83 85.58
C ASP A 328 -58.22 -60.86 84.56
N LYS A 329 -58.60 -60.61 83.31
CA LYS A 329 -57.70 -60.37 82.19
C LYS A 329 -57.25 -58.92 82.22
N GLU A 330 -55.96 -58.79 81.90
CA GLU A 330 -55.10 -57.60 81.71
C GLU A 330 -55.76 -56.30 81.25
#